data_AF-A0A9D2HD85-F1
#
_entry.id   AF-A0A9D2HD85-F1
#
_cell.length_a   1.000
_cell.length_b   1.000
_cell.length_c   1.000
_cell.angle_alpha   90.00
_cell.angle_beta   90.00
_cell.angle_gamma   90.00
#
_symmetry.space_group_name_H-M   'P 1'
#
loop_
_entity.id
_entity.type
_entity.pdbx_description
1 polymer ?
#
loop_
_entity_poly.entity_id
_entity_poly.type
_entity_poly.pdbx_seq_one_letter_code
_entity_poly.pdbx_strand_id
1 'polypeptide(L)'
;MFTKCLIATIDEEALKKYGDYSKFSRKAFGEYKNPAGAWRAIRNPRKNGKARALYIEDLICISEALELPLSELFFRIEQRVKMGWQPQKELYSADSLGETHDSKTILRSEDRSSKKKEAM
;
A
#
# COMPACT_ATOMS: atom_id res chain seq x y z
N MET A 1 -8.83 6.25 -11.48
CA MET A 1 -8.06 5.53 -12.51
C MET A 1 -6.63 6.04 -12.57
N PHE A 2 -6.42 7.32 -12.88
CA PHE A 2 -5.10 7.98 -12.93
C PHE A 2 -4.23 7.77 -11.68
N THR A 3 -4.73 8.07 -10.48
CA THR A 3 -3.96 7.92 -9.23
C THR A 3 -3.49 6.49 -8.97
N LYS A 4 -4.29 5.48 -9.33
CA LYS A 4 -3.87 4.07 -9.21
C LYS A 4 -2.74 3.74 -10.20
N CYS A 5 -2.85 4.22 -11.44
CA CYS A 5 -1.79 4.07 -12.44
C CYS A 5 -0.49 4.79 -12.03
N LEU A 6 -0.62 5.99 -11.47
CA LEU A 6 0.49 6.77 -10.90
C LEU A 6 1.20 5.99 -9.79
N ILE A 7 0.47 5.50 -8.80
CA ILE A 7 1.05 4.71 -7.70
C ILE A 7 1.72 3.44 -8.24
N ALA A 8 1.09 2.72 -9.16
CA ALA A 8 1.67 1.51 -9.75
C ALA A 8 2.96 1.82 -10.52
N THR A 9 2.98 2.92 -11.27
CA THR A 9 4.17 3.37 -12.01
C THR A 9 5.29 3.73 -11.04
N ILE A 10 4.99 4.45 -9.95
CA ILE A 10 5.97 4.76 -8.91
C ILE A 10 6.49 3.47 -8.24
N ASP A 11 5.61 2.52 -7.93
CA ASP A 11 6.00 1.24 -7.31
C ASP A 11 6.93 0.44 -8.22
N GLU A 12 6.65 0.38 -9.53
CA GLU A 12 7.53 -0.28 -10.51
C GLU A 12 8.91 0.39 -10.59
N GLU A 13 8.96 1.71 -10.73
CA GLU A 13 10.23 2.44 -10.81
C GLU A 13 11.01 2.38 -9.48
N ALA A 14 10.31 2.42 -8.34
CA ALA A 14 10.91 2.24 -7.03
C ALA A 14 11.53 0.85 -6.87
N LEU A 15 10.83 -0.21 -7.27
CA LEU A 15 11.37 -1.57 -7.23
C LEU A 15 12.56 -1.75 -8.17
N LYS A 16 12.50 -1.21 -9.39
CA LYS A 16 13.63 -1.25 -10.35
C LYS A 16 14.88 -0.57 -9.77
N LYS A 17 14.73 0.60 -9.14
CA LYS A 17 15.87 1.40 -8.66
C LYS A 17 16.39 0.96 -7.29
N TYR A 18 15.51 0.62 -6.36
CA TYR A 18 15.87 0.38 -4.95
C TYR A 18 15.77 -1.08 -4.51
N GLY A 19 15.05 -1.93 -5.26
CA GLY A 19 14.76 -3.32 -4.91
C GLY A 19 13.73 -3.51 -3.79
N ASP A 20 13.47 -2.48 -2.98
CA ASP A 20 12.45 -2.50 -1.94
C ASP A 20 11.84 -1.11 -1.67
N TYR A 21 10.60 -1.10 -1.16
CA TYR A 21 9.89 0.14 -0.85
C TYR A 21 10.42 0.88 0.37
N SER A 22 11.14 0.22 1.28
CA SER A 22 11.64 0.85 2.50
C SER A 22 12.79 1.80 2.19
N LYS A 23 13.73 1.38 1.33
CA LYS A 23 14.82 2.21 0.81
C LYS A 23 14.29 3.38 -0.01
N PHE A 24 13.36 3.11 -0.93
CA PHE A 24 12.68 4.17 -1.68
C PHE A 24 12.04 5.19 -0.74
N SER A 25 11.27 4.72 0.25
CA SER A 25 10.56 5.61 1.18
C SER A 25 11.51 6.48 1.99
N ARG A 26 12.65 5.95 2.45
CA ARG A 26 13.67 6.75 3.16
C ARG A 26 14.31 7.80 2.28
N LYS A 27 14.47 7.52 0.98
CA LYS A 27 15.02 8.49 0.04
C LYS A 27 14.00 9.57 -0.33
N ALA A 28 12.76 9.18 -0.65
CA ALA A 28 11.71 10.10 -1.06
C ALA A 28 11.14 10.91 0.12
N PHE A 29 10.99 10.32 1.31
CA PHE A 29 10.32 10.97 2.43
C PHE A 29 11.26 11.17 3.62
N GLY A 30 12.55 11.38 3.38
CA GLY A 30 13.58 11.40 4.44
C GLY A 30 13.31 12.42 5.55
N GLU A 31 12.67 13.53 5.23
CA GLU A 31 12.31 14.60 6.18
C GLU A 31 11.05 14.29 6.99
N TYR A 32 10.31 13.24 6.63
CA TYR A 32 9.09 12.87 7.31
C TYR A 32 9.42 12.11 8.60
N LYS A 33 8.62 12.32 9.65
CA LYS A 33 8.74 11.60 10.93
C LYS A 33 8.70 10.07 10.76
N ASN A 34 7.97 9.57 9.76
CA ASN A 34 7.90 8.14 9.44
C ASN A 34 7.90 7.92 7.92
N PRO A 35 9.09 7.84 7.28
CA PRO A 35 9.20 7.75 5.82
C PRO A 35 8.53 6.49 5.26
N ALA A 36 8.81 5.32 5.85
CA ALA A 36 8.21 4.04 5.43
C ALA A 36 6.68 3.99 5.65
N GLY A 37 6.19 4.71 6.66
CA GLY A 37 4.76 4.89 6.90
C GLY A 37 4.11 5.79 5.86
N ALA A 38 4.79 6.84 5.40
CA ALA A 38 4.27 7.80 4.43
C ALA A 38 3.92 7.12 3.10
N TRP A 39 4.88 6.43 2.47
CA TRP A 39 4.60 5.74 1.20
C TRP A 39 3.54 4.65 1.35
N ARG A 40 3.58 3.88 2.44
CA ARG A 40 2.58 2.84 2.70
C ARG A 40 1.17 3.44 2.82
N ALA A 41 1.01 4.54 3.55
CA ALA A 41 -0.28 5.19 3.75
C ALA A 41 -0.89 5.76 2.46
N ILE A 42 -0.05 6.07 1.48
CA ILE A 42 -0.47 6.50 0.13
C ILE A 42 -0.84 5.28 -0.72
N ARG A 43 0.05 4.29 -0.84
CA ARG A 43 -0.10 3.19 -1.80
C ARG A 43 -1.12 2.13 -1.38
N ASN A 44 -1.14 1.79 -0.09
CA ASN A 44 -1.97 0.72 0.47
C ASN A 44 -2.21 0.98 1.96
N PRO A 45 -3.14 1.88 2.31
CA PRO A 45 -3.48 2.12 3.70
C PRO A 45 -4.03 0.86 4.36
N ARG A 46 -3.66 0.62 5.62
CA ARG A 46 -4.22 -0.50 6.40
C ARG A 46 -5.73 -0.31 6.54
N LYS A 47 -6.49 -1.41 6.73
CA LYS A 47 -7.94 -1.36 7.01
C LYS A 47 -8.33 -0.35 8.11
N ASN A 48 -7.50 -0.24 9.15
CA ASN A 48 -7.69 0.70 10.27
C ASN A 48 -6.70 1.89 10.24
N GLY A 49 -5.93 2.04 9.17
CA GLY A 49 -4.97 3.12 8.99
C GLY A 49 -5.59 4.28 8.24
N LYS A 50 -5.17 5.51 8.55
CA LYS A 50 -5.60 6.68 7.79
C LYS A 50 -4.95 6.63 6.41
N ALA A 51 -5.77 6.59 5.36
CA ALA A 51 -5.32 6.86 4.01
C ALA A 51 -4.73 8.28 3.95
N ARG A 52 -3.60 8.41 3.25
CA ARG A 52 -2.96 9.71 3.03
C ARG A 52 -3.08 10.06 1.56
N ALA A 53 -3.54 11.28 1.28
CA ALA A 53 -3.51 11.81 -0.07
C ALA A 53 -2.07 11.96 -0.57
N LEU A 54 -1.88 11.90 -1.88
CA LEU A 54 -0.62 12.19 -2.54
C LEU A 54 -0.65 13.67 -2.96
N TYR A 55 0.22 14.49 -2.38
CA TYR A 55 0.32 15.92 -2.64
C TYR A 55 1.43 16.24 -3.65
N ILE A 56 1.47 17.48 -4.15
CA ILE A 56 2.47 17.90 -5.14
C ILE A 56 3.89 17.84 -4.57
N GLU A 57 4.06 18.17 -3.29
CA GLU A 57 5.34 18.12 -2.57
C GLU A 57 5.86 16.68 -2.51
N ASP A 58 4.96 15.71 -2.29
CA ASP A 58 5.33 14.29 -2.33
C ASP A 58 5.84 13.92 -3.72
N LEU A 59 5.17 14.39 -4.77
CA LEU A 59 5.53 14.09 -6.14
C LEU A 59 6.91 14.64 -6.49
N ILE A 60 7.23 15.87 -6.05
CA ILE A 60 8.57 16.45 -6.22
C ILE A 60 9.62 15.56 -5.55
N CYS A 61 9.39 15.19 -4.29
CA CYS A 61 10.32 14.33 -3.55
C CYS A 61 10.48 12.93 -4.19
N ILE A 62 9.39 12.35 -4.69
CA ILE A 62 9.39 11.07 -5.40
C ILE A 62 10.17 11.19 -6.72
N SER A 63 9.94 12.26 -7.48
CA SER A 63 10.66 12.55 -8.73
C SER A 63 12.16 12.64 -8.51
N GLU A 64 12.59 13.38 -7.48
CA GLU A 64 14.00 13.47 -7.09
C GLU A 64 14.58 12.12 -6.67
N ALA A 65 13.86 11.37 -5.83
CA ALA A 65 14.31 10.05 -5.41
C ALA A 65 14.43 9.08 -6.59
N LEU A 66 13.49 9.09 -7.52
CA LEU A 66 13.52 8.22 -8.69
C LEU A 66 14.51 8.68 -9.75
N GLU A 67 15.03 9.93 -9.68
CA GLU A 67 15.72 10.60 -10.79
C GLU A 67 14.88 10.55 -12.08
N LEU A 68 13.56 10.71 -11.92
CA LEU A 68 12.59 10.65 -12.99
C LEU A 68 11.78 11.95 -12.98
N PRO A 69 11.98 12.85 -13.96
CA PRO A 69 11.26 14.12 -14.00
C PRO A 69 9.75 13.93 -13.94
N LEU A 70 9.04 14.84 -13.24
CA LEU A 70 7.59 14.78 -13.13
C LEU A 70 6.87 14.77 -14.48
N SER A 71 7.38 15.52 -15.46
CA SER A 71 6.83 15.51 -16.83
C SER A 71 6.88 14.13 -17.46
N GLU A 72 8.00 13.43 -17.32
CA GLU A 72 8.19 12.07 -17.83
C GLU A 72 7.31 11.07 -17.07
N LEU A 73 7.21 11.20 -15.75
CA LEU A 73 6.32 10.36 -14.94
C LEU A 73 4.86 10.51 -15.40
N PHE A 74 4.39 11.75 -15.58
CA PHE A 74 3.03 12.01 -16.04
C PHE A 74 2.79 11.56 -17.48
N PHE A 75 3.76 11.76 -18.37
CA PHE A 75 3.70 11.25 -19.74
C PHE A 75 3.51 9.73 -19.77
N ARG A 76 4.30 8.98 -19.00
CA ARG A 76 4.16 7.51 -18.90
C ARG A 76 2.78 7.08 -18.41
N ILE A 77 2.23 7.79 -17.42
CA ILE A 77 0.90 7.50 -16.89
C ILE A 77 -0.16 7.76 -17.94
N GLU A 78 -0.08 8.88 -18.64
CA GLU A 78 -0.99 9.22 -19.74
C GLU A 78 -0.98 8.13 -20.82
N GLN A 79 0.21 7.70 -21.26
CA GLN A 79 0.34 6.63 -22.25
C GLN A 79 -0.28 5.32 -21.74
N ARG A 80 0.00 4.92 -20.50
CA ARG A 80 -0.58 3.71 -19.90
C ARG A 80 -2.11 3.76 -19.86
N VAL A 81 -2.67 4.90 -19.45
CA VAL A 81 -4.13 5.08 -19.40
C VAL A 81 -4.73 5.01 -20.81
N LYS A 82 -4.10 5.64 -21.81
CA LYS A 82 -4.52 5.56 -23.22
C LYS A 82 -4.48 4.14 -23.78
N MET A 83 -3.48 3.35 -23.38
CA MET A 83 -3.32 1.94 -23.77
C MET A 83 -4.22 0.98 -22.97
N GLY A 84 -5.15 1.50 -22.16
CA GLY A 84 -6.13 0.68 -21.45
C GLY A 84 -5.59 -0.01 -20.21
N TRP A 85 -4.53 0.50 -19.57
CA TRP A 85 -4.01 -0.03 -18.32
C TRP A 85 -5.12 -0.22 -17.28
N GLN A 86 -5.10 -1.35 -16.57
CA GLN A 86 -6.06 -1.65 -15.50
C GLN A 86 -5.33 -1.90 -14.19
N PRO A 87 -5.89 -1.47 -13.05
CA PRO A 87 -5.32 -1.77 -11.75
C PRO A 87 -5.36 -3.28 -11.49
N GLN A 88 -4.21 -3.86 -11.13
CA GLN A 88 -4.16 -5.25 -10.68
C GLN A 88 -4.94 -5.39 -9.36
N LYS A 89 -5.89 -6.33 -9.31
CA LYS A 89 -6.87 -6.52 -8.23
C LYS A 89 -6.23 -6.65 -6.83
N GLU A 90 -4.98 -7.10 -6.73
CA GLU A 90 -4.33 -7.44 -5.46
C GLU A 90 -3.67 -6.25 -4.74
N LEU A 91 -3.34 -5.15 -5.42
CA LEU A 91 -2.66 -4.00 -4.79
C LEU A 91 -3.61 -2.91 -4.27
N TYR A 92 -4.87 -2.92 -4.71
CA TYR A 92 -5.81 -1.81 -4.50
C TYR A 92 -7.22 -2.27 -4.08
N SER A 93 -7.32 -3.39 -3.34
CA SER A 93 -8.59 -3.85 -2.81
C SER A 93 -9.14 -2.84 -1.80
N ALA A 94 -10.08 -2.01 -2.27
CA ALA A 94 -11.05 -1.31 -1.43
C ALA A 94 -12.22 -2.24 -1.02
N ASP A 95 -12.19 -3.51 -1.44
CA ASP A 95 -13.22 -4.53 -1.18
C ASP A 95 -13.09 -5.15 0.21
N SER A 96 -13.10 -4.31 1.25
CA SER A 96 -13.49 -4.77 2.59
C SER A 96 -14.60 -3.93 3.19
N LEU A 97 -15.35 -3.23 2.35
CA LEU A 97 -16.65 -2.66 2.69
C LEU A 97 -17.75 -3.63 2.27
N GLY A 98 -18.10 -4.51 3.21
CA GLY A 98 -19.45 -5.06 3.35
C GLY A 98 -19.95 -6.03 2.29
N GLU A 99 -19.59 -7.31 2.43
CA GLU A 99 -20.56 -8.38 2.21
C GLU A 99 -20.53 -9.27 3.45
N THR A 100 -21.46 -9.00 4.37
CA THR A 100 -21.84 -9.94 5.42
C THR A 100 -22.63 -11.06 4.78
N HIS A 101 -21.99 -12.20 4.56
CA HIS A 101 -22.66 -13.48 4.49
C HIS A 101 -21.77 -14.51 5.20
N ASP A 102 -22.08 -14.79 6.47
CA ASP A 102 -22.32 -16.19 6.80
C ASP A 102 -23.17 -16.32 8.06
N SER A 103 -24.38 -16.82 7.87
CA SER A 103 -25.18 -17.39 8.92
C SER A 103 -24.58 -18.74 9.30
N LYS A 104 -24.09 -18.88 10.53
CA LYS A 104 -24.38 -20.04 11.40
C LYS A 104 -23.82 -19.84 12.81
N THR A 105 -24.73 -19.43 13.67
CA THR A 105 -24.75 -19.78 15.09
C THR A 105 -24.62 -21.29 15.25
N ILE A 106 -23.54 -21.78 15.88
CA ILE A 106 -23.59 -23.02 16.69
C ILE A 106 -22.80 -22.78 17.99
N LEU A 107 -23.61 -22.48 19.01
CA LEU A 107 -23.53 -22.83 20.44
C LEU A 107 -22.18 -23.23 21.08
N ARG A 108 -21.87 -22.48 22.14
CA ARG A 108 -21.11 -22.85 23.34
C ARG A 108 -21.32 -24.31 23.78
N SER A 109 -20.23 -24.95 24.20
CA SER A 109 -20.19 -25.64 25.49
C SER A 109 -18.78 -25.61 26.06
N GLU A 110 -18.71 -25.16 27.30
CA GLU A 110 -17.54 -25.16 28.17
C GLU A 110 -17.06 -26.59 28.41
N ASP A 111 -15.74 -26.78 28.58
CA ASP A 111 -15.27 -27.70 29.60
C ASP A 111 -13.89 -27.25 30.13
N ARG A 112 -13.93 -26.76 31.37
CA ARG A 112 -12.76 -26.66 32.24
C ARG A 112 -12.45 -28.06 32.78
N SER A 113 -11.18 -28.23 33.14
CA SER A 113 -10.66 -29.23 34.10
C SER A 113 -10.14 -30.53 33.49
N SER A 114 -8.80 -30.68 33.48
CA SER A 114 -8.15 -31.70 34.31
C SER A 114 -6.64 -31.49 34.43
N LYS A 115 -6.23 -31.15 35.67
CA LYS A 115 -5.05 -31.59 36.44
C LYS A 115 -3.78 -32.09 35.70
N LYS A 116 -2.69 -31.35 35.94
CA LYS A 116 -1.50 -31.72 36.76
C LYS A 116 -0.79 -33.05 36.46
N LYS A 117 0.49 -32.97 36.02
CA LYS A 117 1.68 -33.74 36.46
C LYS A 117 2.92 -33.19 35.72
N GLU A 118 3.80 -32.47 36.41
CA GLU A 118 5.11 -32.93 36.94
C GLU A 118 6.22 -33.07 35.88
N ALA A 119 7.19 -32.13 35.89
CA ALA A 119 8.62 -32.38 35.75
C ALA A 119 9.42 -31.05 35.77
N MET A 120 9.70 -30.53 36.97
CA MET A 120 11.00 -29.99 37.42
C MET A 120 10.90 -29.51 38.87
#